data_AF-A0A166KK63-F1
#
_entry.id   AF-A0A166KK63-F1
#
_cell.length_a   1.000
_cell.length_b   1.000
_cell.length_c   1.000
_cell.angle_alpha   90.00
_cell.angle_beta   90.00
_cell.angle_gamma   90.00
#
_symmetry.space_group_name_H-M   'P 1'
#
loop_
_entity.id
_entity.type
_entity.pdbx_description
1 polymer ?
#
loop_
_entity_poly.entity_id
_entity_poly.type
_entity_poly.pdbx_seq_one_letter_code
_entity_poly.pdbx_strand_id
1 'polypeptide(L)'
;MSELFIVRWPQNISAVYVRGATIRYSKNQSVYYANEVLSPGQVICTWNSESDYVLSGSAPSLPLLQVGRHYELSFKLKADNDLPVQIQIKFLDTQKEIINSYSSTETCFNFEVPKGTVSYEINLINLKHRWLLFDFLSISESGEEKIIEKHFRKHYDWVHVKQAKLPQNKAAHLIVNRGPRSIVPVSLKQNIDYEQIFVYTDGKNIEKLITDLDTAFQVHNDYELTIEAGIEFYSIPKEIIKKIEMSLISKKITRRQTKNDQLDY
;
A
#
# COMPACT_ATOMS: atom_id res chain seq x y z
N MET A 1 14.39 -1.20 11.40
CA MET A 1 13.21 -0.70 10.65
C MET A 1 12.91 -1.78 9.64
N SER A 2 11.65 -2.21 9.55
CA SER A 2 11.18 -3.10 8.48
C SER A 2 10.47 -2.28 7.42
N GLU A 3 10.73 -2.58 6.16
CA GLU A 3 10.07 -1.93 5.03
C GLU A 3 8.89 -2.77 4.57
N LEU A 4 7.73 -2.13 4.49
CA LEU A 4 6.52 -2.66 3.86
C LEU A 4 6.17 -1.77 2.68
N PHE A 5 6.03 -2.34 1.49
CA PHE A 5 5.59 -1.62 0.31
C PHE A 5 4.22 -2.11 -0.08
N ILE A 6 3.26 -1.20 -0.21
CA ILE A 6 1.97 -1.50 -0.83
C ILE A 6 1.95 -0.91 -2.23
N VAL A 7 1.72 -1.76 -3.22
CA VAL A 7 1.74 -1.40 -4.63
C VAL A 7 0.36 -1.57 -5.25
N ARG A 8 -0.03 -0.57 -6.04
CA ARG A 8 -1.31 -0.50 -6.74
C ARG A 8 -1.24 -1.15 -8.10
N TRP A 9 -2.40 -1.32 -8.72
CA TRP A 9 -2.49 -1.68 -10.13
C TRP A 9 -1.69 -0.66 -10.98
N PRO A 10 -0.88 -1.11 -11.97
CA PRO A 10 -0.06 -0.21 -12.74
C PRO A 10 -0.95 0.76 -13.51
N GLN A 11 -0.56 2.03 -13.49
CA GLN A 11 -1.27 3.08 -14.19
C GLN A 11 -0.95 3.09 -15.69
N ASN A 12 0.16 2.47 -16.08
CA ASN A 12 0.57 2.38 -17.47
C ASN A 12 -0.23 1.26 -18.18
N ILE A 13 -0.99 1.65 -19.20
CA ILE A 13 -1.79 0.73 -20.02
C ILE A 13 -0.92 -0.30 -20.74
N SER A 14 0.32 0.04 -21.12
CA SER A 14 1.22 -0.91 -21.80
C SER A 14 1.64 -2.07 -20.89
N ALA A 15 1.50 -1.90 -19.58
CA ALA A 15 1.80 -2.93 -18.59
C ALA A 15 0.62 -3.90 -18.36
N VAL A 16 -0.52 -3.68 -19.03
CA VAL A 16 -1.74 -4.46 -18.86
C VAL A 16 -2.21 -5.01 -20.20
N TYR A 17 -2.65 -6.26 -20.22
CA TYR A 17 -3.25 -6.84 -21.40
C TYR A 17 -4.66 -6.27 -21.63
N VAL A 18 -4.81 -5.36 -22.58
CA VAL A 18 -6.09 -4.65 -22.80
C VAL A 18 -6.98 -5.25 -23.90
N ARG A 19 -6.43 -6.11 -24.77
CA ARG A 19 -7.17 -6.60 -25.94
C ARG A 19 -8.32 -7.53 -25.50
N GLY A 20 -9.56 -7.11 -25.76
CA GLY A 20 -10.75 -7.85 -25.32
C GLY A 20 -11.01 -7.80 -23.82
N ALA A 21 -10.26 -6.98 -23.07
CA ALA A 21 -10.42 -6.87 -21.62
C ALA A 21 -11.43 -5.79 -21.23
N THR A 22 -12.20 -6.05 -20.19
CA THR A 22 -12.97 -5.04 -19.46
C THR A 22 -12.22 -4.67 -18.19
N ILE A 23 -11.86 -3.39 -18.06
CA ILE A 23 -11.12 -2.86 -16.89
C ILE A 23 -11.95 -1.76 -16.24
N ARG A 24 -12.19 -1.85 -14.92
CA ARG A 24 -12.93 -0.84 -14.15
C ARG A 24 -12.17 -0.45 -12.90
N TYR A 25 -11.90 0.84 -12.75
CA TYR A 25 -11.26 1.42 -11.57
C TYR A 25 -12.31 1.89 -10.57
N SER A 26 -12.23 1.39 -9.34
CA SER A 26 -13.17 1.72 -8.27
C SER A 26 -12.67 2.89 -7.41
N LYS A 27 -13.57 3.56 -6.68
CA LYS A 27 -13.23 4.71 -5.81
C LYS A 27 -12.27 4.36 -4.66
N ASN A 28 -12.22 3.09 -4.27
CA ASN A 28 -11.29 2.53 -3.29
C ASN A 28 -9.94 2.08 -3.92
N GLN A 29 -9.68 2.46 -5.18
CA GLN A 29 -8.50 2.08 -5.96
C GLN A 29 -8.38 0.58 -6.31
N SER A 30 -9.39 -0.24 -6.00
CA SER A 30 -9.43 -1.63 -6.49
C SER A 30 -9.76 -1.66 -7.98
N VAL A 31 -9.21 -2.65 -8.69
CA VAL A 31 -9.36 -2.80 -10.13
C VAL A 31 -10.06 -4.10 -10.44
N TYR A 32 -11.19 -4.00 -11.14
CA TYR A 32 -11.85 -5.14 -11.75
C TYR A 32 -11.29 -5.35 -13.15
N TYR A 33 -10.85 -6.56 -13.44
CA TYR A 33 -10.37 -6.98 -14.75
C TYR A 33 -11.10 -8.26 -15.17
N ALA A 34 -11.60 -8.30 -16.40
CA ALA A 34 -12.23 -9.48 -16.98
C ALA A 34 -11.82 -9.63 -18.44
N ASN A 35 -11.44 -10.83 -18.85
CA ASN A 35 -11.10 -11.14 -20.24
C ASN A 35 -11.33 -12.61 -20.53
N GLU A 36 -12.51 -12.94 -21.07
CA GLU A 36 -12.93 -14.32 -21.34
C GLU A 36 -12.14 -15.00 -22.47
N VAL A 37 -11.50 -14.21 -23.34
CA VAL A 37 -10.75 -14.71 -24.51
C VAL A 37 -9.25 -14.79 -24.25
N LEU A 38 -8.78 -14.36 -23.07
CA LEU A 38 -7.37 -14.44 -22.74
C LEU A 38 -6.94 -15.90 -22.56
N SER A 39 -5.98 -16.34 -23.35
CA SER A 39 -5.45 -17.70 -23.25
C SER A 39 -4.70 -17.93 -21.93
N PRO A 40 -4.73 -19.15 -21.38
CA PRO A 40 -3.85 -19.55 -20.28
C PRO A 40 -2.37 -19.30 -20.63
N GLY A 41 -1.57 -18.92 -19.64
CA GLY A 41 -0.15 -18.57 -19.78
C GLY A 41 0.13 -17.14 -20.24
N GLN A 42 -0.89 -16.37 -20.64
CA GLN A 42 -0.71 -14.96 -21.01
C GLN A 42 -0.60 -14.07 -19.77
N VAL A 43 0.26 -13.06 -19.85
CA VAL A 43 0.41 -12.06 -18.78
C VAL A 43 -0.77 -11.10 -18.82
N ILE A 44 -1.50 -11.01 -17.71
CA ILE A 44 -2.59 -10.05 -17.50
C ILE A 44 -1.99 -8.67 -17.23
N CYS A 45 -0.98 -8.62 -16.36
CA CYS A 45 -0.44 -7.39 -15.81
C CYS A 45 1.02 -7.59 -15.38
N THR A 46 1.85 -6.58 -15.63
CA THR A 46 3.26 -6.53 -15.21
C THR A 46 3.50 -5.29 -14.35
N TRP A 47 4.24 -5.46 -13.27
CA TRP A 47 4.82 -4.38 -12.49
C TRP A 47 6.34 -4.39 -12.65
N ASN A 48 6.96 -3.22 -12.81
CA ASN A 48 8.40 -3.08 -13.00
C ASN A 48 9.03 -2.17 -11.95
N SER A 49 10.20 -2.53 -11.45
CA SER A 49 11.01 -1.70 -10.51
C SER A 49 11.91 -0.69 -11.20
N GLU A 50 12.08 -0.82 -12.51
CA GLU A 50 12.74 0.15 -13.36
C GLU A 50 11.80 0.52 -14.50
N SER A 51 11.78 1.80 -14.85
CA SER A 51 11.10 2.28 -16.04
C SER A 51 11.95 3.34 -16.73
N ASP A 52 12.00 3.26 -18.05
CA ASP A 52 12.53 4.36 -18.85
C ASP A 52 11.44 5.43 -18.93
N TYR A 53 11.59 6.50 -18.14
CA TYR A 53 10.60 7.58 -18.10
C TYR A 53 10.49 8.31 -19.45
N VAL A 54 11.58 8.40 -20.21
CA VAL A 54 11.60 9.10 -21.50
C VAL A 54 10.82 8.30 -22.55
N LEU A 55 10.97 6.98 -22.56
CA LEU A 55 10.28 6.10 -23.52
C LEU A 55 8.85 5.77 -23.09
N SER A 56 8.62 5.48 -21.81
CA SER A 56 7.34 5.00 -21.31
C SER A 56 6.44 6.10 -20.75
N GLY A 57 6.98 7.28 -20.45
CA GLY A 57 6.27 8.36 -19.76
C GLY A 57 5.80 7.99 -18.35
N SER A 58 6.26 6.86 -17.80
CA SER A 58 5.76 6.28 -16.57
C SER A 58 6.87 6.05 -15.57
N ALA A 59 6.62 6.37 -14.30
CA ALA A 59 7.50 6.07 -13.19
C ALA A 59 7.44 4.56 -12.85
N PRO A 60 8.46 4.01 -12.16
CA PRO A 60 8.45 2.62 -11.74
C PRO A 60 7.23 2.31 -10.89
N SER A 61 6.70 1.10 -11.05
CA SER A 61 5.54 0.62 -10.30
C SER A 61 5.92 -0.28 -9.13
N LEU A 62 7.19 -0.64 -8.99
CA LEU A 62 7.73 -1.40 -7.85
C LEU A 62 8.84 -0.61 -7.14
N PRO A 63 9.00 -0.83 -5.82
CA PRO A 63 10.11 -0.26 -5.05
C PRO A 63 11.44 -0.89 -5.48
N LEU A 64 12.55 -0.32 -5.00
CA LEU A 64 13.86 -0.98 -5.06
C LEU A 64 14.01 -1.90 -3.85
N LEU A 65 14.39 -3.15 -4.09
CA LEU A 65 14.64 -4.14 -3.03
C LEU A 65 16.14 -4.31 -2.81
N GLN A 66 16.52 -4.69 -1.59
CA GLN A 66 17.93 -4.87 -1.26
C GLN A 66 18.40 -6.29 -1.61
N VAL A 67 19.53 -6.36 -2.31
CA VAL A 67 20.16 -7.63 -2.70
C VAL A 67 20.54 -8.45 -1.48
N GLY A 68 20.27 -9.77 -1.53
CA GLY A 68 20.57 -10.72 -0.47
C GLY A 68 19.61 -10.68 0.73
N ARG A 69 18.51 -9.92 0.62
CA ARG A 69 17.44 -9.90 1.64
C ARG A 69 16.26 -10.79 1.24
N HIS A 70 15.56 -11.25 2.26
CA HIS A 70 14.36 -12.07 2.14
C HIS A 70 13.12 -11.20 2.25
N TYR A 71 12.16 -11.44 1.37
CA TYR A 71 10.90 -10.71 1.32
C TYR A 71 9.73 -11.69 1.17
N GLU A 72 8.57 -11.29 1.68
CA GLU A 72 7.29 -11.92 1.40
C GLU A 72 6.54 -11.08 0.36
N LEU A 73 6.07 -11.72 -0.71
CA LEU A 73 5.16 -11.13 -1.69
C LEU A 73 3.74 -11.63 -1.42
N SER A 74 2.80 -10.72 -1.17
CA SER A 74 1.39 -11.05 -0.99
C SER A 74 0.49 -10.27 -1.96
N PHE A 75 -0.44 -10.96 -2.60
CA PHE A 75 -1.46 -10.39 -3.46
C PHE A 75 -2.81 -10.44 -2.76
N LYS A 76 -3.46 -9.29 -2.60
CA LYS A 76 -4.86 -9.22 -2.19
C LYS A 76 -5.73 -9.07 -3.43
N LEU A 77 -6.28 -10.19 -3.86
CA LEU A 77 -7.22 -10.26 -4.98
C LEU A 77 -8.35 -11.24 -4.67
N LYS A 78 -9.48 -11.06 -5.36
CA LYS A 78 -10.58 -12.03 -5.44
C LYS A 78 -10.77 -12.41 -6.89
N ALA A 79 -11.25 -13.61 -7.15
CA ALA A 79 -11.48 -14.08 -8.51
C ALA A 79 -12.68 -15.01 -8.58
N ASP A 80 -12.99 -15.44 -9.80
CA ASP A 80 -14.09 -16.33 -10.10
C ASP A 80 -13.87 -17.79 -9.69
N ASN A 81 -12.62 -18.20 -9.48
CA ASN A 81 -12.26 -19.57 -9.12
C ASN A 81 -10.98 -19.64 -8.26
N ASP A 82 -10.70 -20.81 -7.71
CA ASP A 82 -9.62 -21.02 -6.71
C ASP A 82 -8.20 -20.91 -7.27
N LEU A 83 -8.01 -21.10 -8.58
CA LEU A 83 -6.69 -21.05 -9.24
C LEU A 83 -6.77 -20.24 -10.55
N PRO A 84 -7.09 -18.94 -10.45
CA PRO A 84 -7.41 -18.12 -11.62
C PRO A 84 -6.14 -17.61 -12.31
N VAL A 85 -5.06 -17.46 -11.54
CA VAL A 85 -3.83 -16.78 -11.93
C VAL A 85 -2.61 -17.44 -11.29
N GLN A 86 -1.45 -17.23 -11.89
CA GLN A 86 -0.14 -17.53 -11.32
C GLN A 86 0.61 -16.21 -11.14
N ILE A 87 1.29 -16.05 -10.01
CA ILE A 87 2.15 -14.91 -9.75
C ILE A 87 3.58 -15.34 -10.06
N GLN A 88 4.30 -14.53 -10.81
CA GLN A 88 5.71 -14.76 -11.14
C GLN A 88 6.51 -13.50 -10.85
N ILE A 89 7.68 -13.64 -10.24
CA ILE A 89 8.68 -12.58 -10.09
C ILE A 89 9.93 -12.98 -10.87
N LYS A 90 10.48 -12.07 -11.66
CA LYS A 90 11.75 -12.27 -12.37
C LYS A 90 12.75 -11.20 -11.98
N PHE A 91 13.99 -11.62 -11.75
CA PHE A 91 15.12 -10.75 -11.43
C PHE A 91 16.02 -10.63 -12.65
N LEU A 92 16.40 -9.40 -12.98
CA LEU A 92 17.17 -9.07 -14.17
C LEU A 92 18.48 -8.36 -13.80
N ASP A 93 19.52 -8.63 -14.58
CA ASP A 93 20.81 -7.97 -14.49
C ASP A 93 20.86 -6.64 -15.28
N THR A 94 22.06 -6.08 -15.44
CA THR A 94 22.32 -4.88 -16.24
C THR A 94 21.99 -5.04 -17.73
N GLN A 95 22.01 -6.26 -18.26
CA GLN A 95 21.77 -6.62 -19.66
C GLN A 95 20.31 -7.00 -19.92
N LYS A 96 19.44 -6.94 -18.90
CA LYS A 96 18.05 -7.43 -18.94
C LYS A 96 17.94 -8.93 -19.13
N GLU A 97 18.96 -9.70 -18.77
CA GLU A 97 18.89 -11.15 -18.72
C GLU A 97 18.30 -11.62 -17.39
N ILE A 98 17.51 -12.70 -17.42
CA ILE A 98 16.88 -13.24 -16.21
C ILE A 98 17.93 -14.01 -15.41
N ILE A 99 18.25 -13.50 -14.23
CA ILE A 99 19.16 -14.14 -13.27
C ILE A 99 18.44 -15.26 -12.53
N ASN A 100 17.21 -14.99 -12.10
CA ASN A 100 16.38 -15.93 -11.35
C ASN A 100 14.90 -15.57 -11.49
N SER A 101 14.02 -16.53 -11.22
CA SER A 101 12.59 -16.31 -11.16
C SER A 101 11.91 -17.22 -10.14
N TYR A 102 10.89 -16.71 -9.48
CA TYR A 102 9.98 -17.50 -8.65
C TYR A 102 8.59 -17.43 -9.22
N SER A 103 7.83 -18.52 -9.11
CA SER A 103 6.44 -18.55 -9.52
C SER A 103 5.61 -19.35 -8.52
N SER A 104 4.45 -18.85 -8.16
CA SER A 104 3.50 -19.52 -7.27
C SER A 104 2.07 -19.30 -7.74
N THR A 105 1.21 -20.30 -7.53
CA THR A 105 -0.24 -20.15 -7.65
C THR A 105 -0.88 -19.67 -6.35
N GLU A 106 -0.11 -19.68 -5.25
CA GLU A 106 -0.55 -19.12 -3.98
C GLU A 106 -0.52 -17.60 -4.04
N THR A 107 -1.40 -16.95 -3.29
CA THR A 107 -1.46 -15.49 -3.20
C THR A 107 -0.37 -14.90 -2.31
N CYS A 108 0.46 -15.74 -1.69
CA CYS A 108 1.55 -15.32 -0.81
C CYS A 108 2.73 -16.27 -0.98
N PHE A 109 3.95 -15.76 -1.11
CA PHE A 109 5.15 -16.59 -1.06
C PHE A 109 6.40 -15.76 -0.71
N ASN A 110 7.41 -16.46 -0.19
CA ASN A 110 8.70 -15.88 0.17
C ASN A 110 9.71 -16.02 -0.96
N PHE A 111 10.59 -15.03 -1.09
CA PHE A 111 11.68 -15.02 -2.05
C PHE A 111 12.90 -14.30 -1.49
N GLU A 112 14.08 -14.63 -2.02
CA GLU A 112 15.32 -13.90 -1.75
C GLU A 112 15.70 -13.10 -2.99
N VAL A 113 16.18 -11.87 -2.82
CA VAL A 113 16.68 -11.05 -3.93
C VAL A 113 18.08 -11.54 -4.33
N PRO A 114 18.27 -12.13 -5.53
CA PRO A 114 19.54 -12.69 -5.94
C PRO A 114 20.65 -11.64 -6.05
N LYS A 115 21.90 -12.06 -5.81
CA LYS A 115 23.09 -11.25 -6.13
C LYS A 115 23.14 -10.92 -7.62
N GLY A 116 23.52 -9.68 -7.93
CA GLY A 116 23.57 -9.18 -9.32
C GLY A 116 22.26 -8.62 -9.84
N THR A 117 21.16 -8.68 -9.06
CA THR A 117 19.89 -8.05 -9.42
C THR A 117 20.06 -6.54 -9.56
N VAL A 118 19.69 -6.03 -10.73
CA VAL A 118 19.61 -4.59 -11.02
C VAL A 118 18.16 -4.15 -11.05
N SER A 119 17.32 -4.94 -11.69
CA SER A 119 15.88 -4.69 -11.78
C SER A 119 15.10 -5.97 -11.61
N TYR A 120 13.80 -5.85 -11.36
CA TYR A 120 12.89 -6.97 -11.23
C TYR A 120 11.49 -6.59 -11.70
N GLU A 121 10.78 -7.61 -12.19
CA GLU A 121 9.39 -7.51 -12.64
C GLU A 121 8.52 -8.52 -11.91
N ILE A 122 7.26 -8.17 -11.67
CA ILE A 122 6.24 -9.07 -11.16
C ILE A 122 5.15 -9.19 -12.22
N ASN A 123 4.82 -10.42 -12.60
CA ASN A 123 3.81 -10.76 -13.60
C ASN A 123 2.64 -11.49 -12.95
N LEU A 124 1.43 -11.04 -13.28
CA LEU A 124 0.19 -11.77 -13.01
C LEU A 124 -0.19 -12.52 -14.28
N ILE A 125 -0.05 -13.83 -14.27
CA ILE A 125 -0.25 -14.71 -15.42
C ILE A 125 -1.63 -15.34 -15.33
N ASN A 126 -2.38 -15.32 -16.43
CA ASN A 126 -3.67 -15.98 -16.52
C ASN A 126 -3.51 -17.50 -16.52
N LEU A 127 -4.27 -18.20 -15.69
CA LEU A 127 -4.43 -19.65 -15.81
C LEU A 127 -5.80 -20.00 -16.38
N LYS A 128 -6.86 -19.45 -15.80
CA LYS A 128 -8.25 -19.69 -16.22
C LYS A 128 -9.21 -18.66 -15.61
N HIS A 129 -8.77 -17.41 -15.48
CA HIS A 129 -9.64 -16.38 -14.92
C HIS A 129 -10.77 -16.05 -15.91
N ARG A 130 -11.96 -15.75 -15.38
CA ARG A 130 -13.00 -15.00 -16.12
C ARG A 130 -13.01 -13.55 -15.69
N TRP A 131 -12.90 -13.34 -14.38
CA TRP A 131 -12.78 -12.03 -13.79
C TRP A 131 -11.93 -12.09 -12.53
N LEU A 132 -11.25 -10.98 -12.24
CA LEU A 132 -10.53 -10.76 -11.01
C LEU A 132 -10.82 -9.35 -10.49
N LEU A 133 -10.82 -9.23 -9.17
CA LEU A 133 -10.87 -7.97 -8.44
C LEU A 133 -9.57 -7.85 -7.66
N PHE A 134 -8.65 -7.08 -8.22
CA PHE A 134 -7.38 -6.75 -7.58
C PHE A 134 -7.57 -5.60 -6.60
N ASP A 135 -7.03 -5.73 -5.40
CA ASP A 135 -7.03 -4.65 -4.40
C ASP A 135 -5.65 -4.00 -4.29
N PHE A 136 -4.63 -4.78 -3.90
CA PHE A 136 -3.24 -4.35 -3.85
C PHE A 136 -2.30 -5.57 -3.80
N LEU A 137 -1.01 -5.33 -4.07
CA LEU A 137 0.06 -6.25 -3.71
C LEU A 137 0.93 -5.63 -2.62
N SER A 138 1.47 -6.44 -1.73
CA SER A 138 2.39 -6.01 -0.68
C SER A 138 3.70 -6.78 -0.73
N ILE A 139 4.80 -6.06 -0.49
CA ILE A 139 6.14 -6.63 -0.34
C ILE A 139 6.63 -6.23 1.05
N SER A 140 6.90 -7.19 1.92
CA SER A 140 7.42 -6.95 3.28
C SER A 140 8.74 -7.66 3.51
N GLU A 141 9.64 -7.00 4.23
CA GLU A 141 10.91 -7.60 4.66
C GLU A 141 10.67 -8.52 5.88
N SER A 142 10.44 -9.82 5.62
CA SER A 142 10.37 -10.94 6.57
C SER A 142 10.08 -10.58 8.04
N GLY A 143 8.90 -10.00 8.28
CA GLY A 143 8.40 -9.61 9.59
C GLY A 143 6.94 -10.01 9.79
N GLU A 144 6.52 -10.19 11.04
CA GLU A 144 5.12 -10.49 11.42
C GLU A 144 4.24 -9.22 11.37
N GLU A 145 4.38 -8.42 10.32
CA GLU A 145 3.61 -7.19 10.18
C GLU A 145 2.31 -7.46 9.42
N LYS A 146 1.20 -7.02 10.00
CA LYS A 146 -0.12 -7.20 9.41
C LYS A 146 -0.76 -5.85 9.18
N ILE A 147 -1.09 -5.59 7.91
CA ILE A 147 -1.98 -4.49 7.54
C ILE A 147 -3.36 -4.82 8.16
N ILE A 148 -3.78 -4.03 9.15
CA ILE A 148 -5.07 -4.20 9.81
C ILE A 148 -6.15 -3.56 8.93
N GLU A 149 -5.89 -2.31 8.57
CA GLU A 149 -6.84 -1.49 7.85
C GLU A 149 -6.10 -0.64 6.82
N LYS A 150 -6.77 -0.44 5.70
CA LYS A 150 -6.31 0.46 4.66
C LYS A 150 -7.50 1.20 4.11
N HIS A 151 -7.22 2.40 3.64
CA HIS A 151 -8.21 3.21 2.97
C HIS A 151 -7.54 3.94 1.82
N PHE A 152 -7.88 3.55 0.60
CA PHE A 152 -7.31 4.14 -0.59
C PHE A 152 -8.33 5.01 -1.31
N ARG A 153 -7.95 6.25 -1.63
CA ARG A 153 -8.79 7.20 -2.38
C ARG A 153 -7.96 7.93 -3.42
N LYS A 154 -8.62 8.81 -4.16
CA LYS A 154 -8.00 9.61 -5.21
C LYS A 154 -7.06 10.70 -4.67
N HIS A 155 -7.34 11.24 -3.48
CA HIS A 155 -6.66 12.43 -2.92
C HIS A 155 -5.96 12.17 -1.57
N TYR A 156 -6.31 11.06 -0.92
CA TYR A 156 -5.65 10.65 0.30
C TYR A 156 -5.70 9.14 0.44
N ASP A 157 -4.72 8.62 1.14
CA ASP A 157 -4.66 7.23 1.53
C ASP A 157 -4.26 7.16 2.99
N TRP A 158 -4.71 6.13 3.68
CA TRP A 158 -4.11 5.78 4.94
C TRP A 158 -3.98 4.26 5.10
N VAL A 159 -2.95 3.86 5.83
CA VAL A 159 -2.65 2.47 6.13
C VAL A 159 -2.36 2.37 7.61
N HIS A 160 -3.10 1.50 8.28
CA HIS A 160 -2.90 1.16 9.68
C HIS A 160 -2.24 -0.23 9.76
N VAL A 161 -1.04 -0.27 10.34
CA VAL A 161 -0.27 -1.51 10.48
C VAL A 161 -0.13 -1.86 11.95
N LYS A 162 -0.46 -3.12 12.29
CA LYS A 162 -0.11 -3.69 13.59
C LYS A 162 1.20 -4.43 13.50
N GLN A 163 1.99 -4.32 14.56
CA GLN A 163 3.07 -5.26 14.82
C GLN A 163 2.57 -6.28 15.86
N ALA A 164 2.94 -7.55 15.67
CA ALA A 164 2.45 -8.66 16.51
C ALA A 164 2.81 -8.52 18.01
N LYS A 165 3.84 -7.75 18.35
CA LYS A 165 4.39 -7.60 19.71
C LYS A 165 3.92 -6.35 20.47
N LEU A 166 2.93 -5.61 19.99
CA LEU A 166 2.51 -4.40 20.71
C LEU A 166 1.84 -4.74 22.06
N PRO A 167 2.27 -4.09 23.16
CA PRO A 167 1.42 -3.93 24.34
C PRO A 167 0.11 -3.26 23.92
N GLN A 168 -0.98 -3.48 24.67
CA GLN A 168 -2.27 -2.80 24.49
C GLN A 168 -2.18 -1.29 24.85
N ASN A 169 -1.22 -0.58 24.26
CA ASN A 169 -1.01 0.83 24.50
C ASN A 169 -1.88 1.65 23.54
N LYS A 170 -2.61 2.60 24.10
CA LYS A 170 -3.56 3.44 23.39
C LYS A 170 -2.89 4.68 22.78
N ALA A 171 -1.69 4.57 22.25
CA ALA A 171 -1.00 5.69 21.60
C ALA A 171 -0.78 5.34 20.13
N ALA A 172 -1.06 6.30 19.24
CA ALA A 172 -0.91 6.10 17.80
C ALA A 172 -0.23 7.31 17.17
N HIS A 173 0.85 7.05 16.41
CA HIS A 173 1.59 8.06 15.68
C HIS A 173 1.07 8.13 14.24
N LEU A 174 0.54 9.30 13.88
CA LEU A 174 0.09 9.63 12.54
C LEU A 174 1.28 10.17 11.73
N ILE A 175 1.84 9.33 10.88
CA ILE A 175 2.95 9.68 10.00
C ILE A 175 2.36 10.22 8.71
N VAL A 176 2.46 11.54 8.49
CA VAL A 176 1.87 12.21 7.33
C VAL A 176 2.91 12.35 6.23
N ASN A 177 2.57 11.86 5.05
CA ASN A 177 3.41 11.81 3.85
C ASN A 177 2.70 12.52 2.69
N ARG A 178 3.47 12.95 1.70
CA ARG A 178 2.89 13.39 0.43
C ARG A 178 2.48 12.19 -0.43
N GLY A 179 1.28 12.22 -0.98
CA GLY A 179 0.78 11.24 -1.95
C GLY A 179 -0.54 11.74 -2.52
N PRO A 180 -1.50 10.89 -2.92
CA PRO A 180 -1.39 9.45 -3.16
C PRO A 180 -0.26 9.06 -4.10
N ARG A 181 0.29 7.86 -3.94
CA ARG A 181 1.37 7.31 -4.77
C ARG A 181 0.97 5.95 -5.34
N SER A 182 1.61 5.53 -6.44
CA SER A 182 1.45 4.18 -6.99
C SER A 182 2.10 3.11 -6.11
N ILE A 183 3.17 3.50 -5.40
CA ILE A 183 3.88 2.72 -4.38
C ILE A 183 3.75 3.48 -3.06
N VAL A 184 3.24 2.80 -2.03
CA VAL A 184 3.00 3.34 -0.70
C VAL A 184 4.03 2.74 0.26
N PRO A 185 5.15 3.45 0.53
CA PRO A 185 6.24 2.95 1.38
C PRO A 185 5.94 3.13 2.88
N VAL A 186 5.76 2.03 3.58
CA VAL A 186 5.46 1.99 5.01
C VAL A 186 6.71 1.53 5.77
N SER A 187 7.50 2.50 6.24
CA SER A 187 8.72 2.24 7.01
C SER A 187 8.39 2.09 8.50
N LEU A 188 8.39 0.85 8.97
CA LEU A 188 7.96 0.49 10.32
C LEU A 188 9.13 0.60 11.30
N LYS A 189 8.89 1.32 12.41
CA LYS A 189 9.82 1.39 13.53
C LYS A 189 9.56 0.18 14.42
N GLN A 190 10.57 -0.65 14.64
CA GLN A 190 10.43 -1.84 15.49
C GLN A 190 10.62 -1.48 16.96
N ASN A 191 10.11 -2.32 17.87
CA ASN A 191 10.22 -2.16 19.33
C ASN A 191 9.64 -0.84 19.87
N ILE A 192 8.56 -0.37 19.25
CA ILE A 192 7.81 0.80 19.70
C ILE A 192 6.59 0.36 20.51
N ASP A 193 6.14 1.22 21.41
CA ASP A 193 5.00 1.02 22.30
C ASP A 193 3.74 1.75 21.80
N TYR A 194 3.70 2.14 20.52
CA TYR A 194 2.60 2.87 19.89
C TYR A 194 2.28 2.33 18.49
N GLU A 195 1.04 2.48 18.05
CA GLU A 195 0.60 2.11 16.71
C GLU A 195 1.07 3.12 15.66
N GLN A 196 1.38 2.67 14.45
CA GLN A 196 1.80 3.54 13.35
C GLN A 196 0.72 3.60 12.28
N ILE A 197 0.23 4.81 12.01
CA ILE A 197 -0.74 5.08 10.96
C ILE A 197 -0.07 5.96 9.91
N PHE A 198 0.04 5.45 8.70
CA PHE A 198 0.67 6.18 7.60
C PHE A 198 -0.42 6.84 6.77
N VAL A 199 -0.40 8.16 6.70
CA VAL A 199 -1.31 8.96 5.87
C VAL A 199 -0.53 9.51 4.68
N TYR A 200 -1.15 9.47 3.50
CA TYR A 200 -0.62 10.04 2.27
C TYR A 200 -1.66 10.99 1.74
N THR A 201 -1.31 12.25 1.46
CA THR A 201 -2.27 13.23 0.94
C THR A 201 -1.64 14.18 -0.05
N ASP A 202 -2.44 14.62 -1.04
CA ASP A 202 -2.10 15.70 -1.97
C ASP A 202 -2.59 17.07 -1.46
N GLY A 203 -3.19 17.09 -0.27
CA GLY A 203 -3.81 18.26 0.31
C GLY A 203 -5.22 18.58 -0.19
N LYS A 204 -5.79 17.77 -1.08
CA LYS A 204 -7.20 17.89 -1.50
C LYS A 204 -8.09 17.02 -0.63
N ASN A 205 -9.35 17.42 -0.44
CA ASN A 205 -10.35 16.70 0.35
C ASN A 205 -9.94 16.37 1.79
N ILE A 206 -9.18 17.26 2.44
CA ILE A 206 -8.70 17.09 3.82
C ILE A 206 -9.84 16.90 4.81
N GLU A 207 -10.97 17.60 4.64
CA GLU A 207 -12.13 17.46 5.53
C GLU A 207 -12.64 16.02 5.54
N LYS A 208 -12.69 15.39 4.37
CA LYS A 208 -13.11 13.99 4.25
C LYS A 208 -12.07 13.03 4.82
N LEU A 209 -10.78 13.30 4.60
CA LEU A 209 -9.69 12.55 5.25
C LEU A 209 -9.84 12.57 6.77
N ILE A 210 -10.07 13.76 7.35
CA ILE A 210 -10.26 13.94 8.78
C ILE A 210 -11.48 13.14 9.25
N THR A 211 -12.61 13.22 8.57
CA THR A 211 -13.83 12.48 8.93
C THR A 211 -13.64 10.97 8.82
N ASP A 212 -12.94 10.49 7.79
CA ASP A 212 -12.69 9.06 7.60
C ASP A 212 -11.72 8.51 8.65
N LEU A 213 -10.66 9.26 8.98
CA LEU A 213 -9.76 8.92 10.10
C LEU A 213 -10.51 8.93 11.42
N ASP A 214 -11.33 9.95 11.67
CA ASP A 214 -12.11 10.07 12.87
C ASP A 214 -13.08 8.89 13.02
N THR A 215 -13.79 8.52 11.95
CA THR A 215 -14.69 7.36 11.96
C THR A 215 -13.93 6.06 12.24
N ALA A 216 -12.77 5.84 11.60
CA ALA A 216 -11.98 4.63 11.80
C ALA A 216 -11.42 4.52 13.23
N PHE A 217 -10.94 5.63 13.80
CA PHE A 217 -10.26 5.63 15.10
C PHE A 217 -11.17 6.01 16.29
N GLN A 218 -12.36 6.58 16.07
CA GLN A 218 -13.37 6.79 17.13
C GLN A 218 -14.02 5.49 17.60
N VAL A 219 -14.11 4.49 16.73
CA VAL A 219 -14.65 3.17 17.07
C VAL A 219 -13.78 2.45 18.12
N HIS A 220 -12.51 2.83 18.27
CA HIS A 220 -11.55 2.13 19.12
C HIS A 220 -11.19 2.77 20.47
N ASN A 221 -11.86 3.86 20.88
CA ASN A 221 -11.78 4.49 22.22
C ASN A 221 -10.35 4.78 22.78
N ASP A 222 -10.04 6.09 22.96
CA ASP A 222 -8.89 6.64 23.70
C ASP A 222 -7.48 6.55 23.06
N TYR A 223 -7.30 6.67 21.73
CA TYR A 223 -5.96 6.89 21.17
C TYR A 223 -5.39 8.28 21.47
N GLU A 224 -4.20 8.35 22.07
CA GLU A 224 -3.35 9.53 22.04
C GLU A 224 -2.68 9.65 20.66
N LEU A 225 -3.23 10.53 19.83
CA LEU A 225 -2.70 10.81 18.50
C LEU A 225 -1.58 11.85 18.58
N THR A 226 -0.43 11.53 17.99
CA THR A 226 0.70 12.42 17.74
C THR A 226 0.99 12.45 16.24
N ILE A 227 1.44 13.59 15.71
CA ILE A 227 1.78 13.70 14.28
C ILE A 227 3.29 13.63 14.14
N GLU A 228 3.75 12.82 13.19
CA GLU A 228 5.15 12.74 12.80
C GLU A 228 5.28 13.09 11.31
N ALA A 229 6.32 13.85 10.98
CA ALA A 229 6.63 14.21 9.59
C ALA A 229 7.17 12.97 8.86
N GLY A 230 6.47 12.55 7.81
CA GLY A 230 6.91 11.49 6.91
C GLY A 230 7.59 12.00 5.65
N ILE A 231 7.57 11.17 4.61
CA ILE A 231 8.21 11.41 3.32
C ILE A 231 7.58 12.63 2.64
N GLU A 232 8.44 13.58 2.25
CA GLU A 232 8.07 14.83 1.57
C GLU A 232 7.00 15.66 2.31
N PHE A 233 6.85 15.47 3.64
CA PHE A 233 5.87 16.17 4.46
C PHE A 233 5.92 17.69 4.27
N TYR A 234 7.12 18.28 4.27
CA TYR A 234 7.31 19.73 4.15
C TYR A 234 6.97 20.30 2.76
N SER A 235 6.70 19.45 1.76
CA SER A 235 6.19 19.89 0.46
C SER A 235 4.67 20.05 0.43
N ILE A 236 3.97 19.60 1.48
CA ILE A 236 2.54 19.86 1.67
C ILE A 236 2.37 21.31 2.15
N PRO A 237 1.42 22.09 1.59
CA PRO A 237 1.15 23.45 2.02
C PRO A 237 0.95 23.56 3.54
N LYS A 238 1.63 24.52 4.20
CA LYS A 238 1.60 24.68 5.67
C LYS A 238 0.19 24.87 6.24
N GLU A 239 -0.71 25.49 5.49
CA GLU A 239 -2.12 25.68 5.89
C GLU A 239 -2.86 24.35 6.09
N ILE A 240 -2.51 23.35 5.27
CA ILE A 240 -3.10 22.01 5.29
C ILE A 240 -2.60 21.25 6.51
N ILE A 241 -1.29 21.32 6.76
CA ILE A 241 -0.67 20.74 7.96
C ILE A 241 -1.32 21.33 9.22
N LYS A 242 -1.44 22.66 9.29
CA LYS A 242 -2.13 23.34 10.40
C LYS A 242 -3.58 22.90 10.56
N LYS A 243 -4.33 22.69 9.47
CA LYS A 243 -5.71 22.17 9.55
C LYS A 243 -5.77 20.77 10.15
N ILE A 244 -4.84 19.89 9.78
CA ILE A 244 -4.74 18.53 10.34
C ILE A 244 -4.39 18.60 11.83
N GLU A 245 -3.38 19.39 12.20
CA GLU A 245 -2.98 19.61 13.60
C GLU A 245 -4.13 20.19 14.45
N MET A 246 -4.76 21.27 13.98
CA MET A 246 -5.84 21.96 14.70
C MET A 246 -7.07 21.08 14.89
N SER A 247 -7.42 20.26 13.89
CA SER A 247 -8.56 19.35 13.98
C SER A 247 -8.36 18.23 15.00
N LEU A 248 -7.11 17.79 15.19
CA LEU A 248 -6.75 16.77 16.17
C LEU A 248 -6.61 17.39 17.59
N ILE A 249 -6.10 18.62 17.69
CA ILE A 249 -5.95 19.35 18.97
C ILE A 249 -7.32 19.79 19.52
N SER A 250 -8.22 20.33 18.68
CA SER A 250 -9.55 20.76 19.13
C SER A 250 -10.32 19.59 19.76
N LYS A 251 -10.11 18.37 19.28
CA LYS A 251 -10.72 17.15 19.83
C LYS A 251 -10.06 16.63 21.11
N LYS A 252 -8.76 16.90 21.36
CA LYS A 252 -8.16 16.70 22.70
C LYS A 252 -8.81 17.63 23.73
N ILE A 253 -9.16 18.86 23.34
CA ILE A 253 -9.79 19.86 24.20
C ILE A 253 -11.26 19.50 24.47
N THR A 254 -12.04 19.13 23.44
CA THR A 254 -13.44 18.70 23.61
C THR A 254 -13.56 17.40 24.43
N ARG A 255 -12.60 16.48 24.32
CA ARG A 255 -12.54 15.26 25.18
C ARG A 255 -12.12 15.54 26.61
N ARG A 256 -11.25 16.53 26.87
CA ARG A 256 -10.93 16.98 28.23
C ARG A 256 -12.13 17.67 28.90
N GLN A 257 -12.91 18.45 28.16
CA GLN A 257 -14.13 19.07 28.68
C GLN A 257 -15.21 18.03 28.98
N THR A 258 -15.44 17.06 28.11
CA THR A 258 -16.45 16.01 28.36
C THR A 258 -16.05 15.00 29.45
N LYS A 259 -14.75 14.78 29.73
CA LYS A 259 -14.31 14.00 30.91
C LYS A 259 -14.34 14.78 32.24
N ASN A 260 -14.37 16.13 32.20
CA ASN A 260 -14.43 16.96 33.41
C ASN A 260 -15.86 17.33 33.84
N ASP A 261 -16.88 17.09 33.01
CA ASP A 261 -18.29 17.40 33.33
C ASP A 261 -19.07 16.18 33.88
N GLN A 262 -18.39 15.14 34.39
CA GLN A 262 -19.03 14.00 35.11
C GLN A 262 -18.50 13.79 36.53
N LEU A 263 -18.05 14.87 37.18
CA LEU A 263 -17.87 14.91 38.63
C LEU A 263 -18.46 16.24 39.12
N ASP A 264 -19.79 16.31 39.19
CA ASP A 264 -20.49 17.02 40.26
C ASP A 264 -22.00 16.71 40.21
N TYR A 265 -22.49 16.21 41.35
CA TYR A 265 -23.84 15.83 41.78
C TYR A 265 -24.34 14.40 41.49
#